data_AF-A0A915DC30-F1
#
_entry.id   AF-A0A915DC30-F1
#
_cell.length_a   1.000
_cell.length_b   1.000
_cell.length_c   1.000
_cell.angle_alpha   90.00
_cell.angle_beta   90.00
_cell.angle_gamma   90.00
#
_symmetry.space_group_name_H-M   'P 1'
#
loop_
_entity.id
_entity.type
_entity.pdbx_description
1 polymer ?
#
loop_
_entity_poly.entity_id
_entity_poly.type
_entity_poly.pdbx_seq_one_letter_code
_entity_poly.pdbx_strand_id
1 'polypeptide(L)'
;MTGTIGSVNTQEFMARLIPIDFLTIPTYKAKKFEEYPAVISQTAAKWHENIISNIQEHAVEKQRAVLVILLTIQDVNTIEKAIKQKGLRVNVRIYSRNDTNESLAIRKPVDSGTVILATNLAGRGTDIKTTSKVEDNGGLHVCLTFLTDNLRIEQQAFGRTSRQGHSGSAQLVLNQESLVKKFGENVLRLETIEQYKALRDLVEKVKIEAYEEDEHPYLTFKDEIFFEFSQLMQSCAKKENLKCSRVKSKKKY
;
A
#
# COMPACT_ATOMS: atom_id res chain seq x y z
N MET A 1 -2.70 -8.19 -14.00
CA MET A 1 -3.38 -8.84 -12.84
C MET A 1 -3.06 -8.07 -11.57
N THR A 2 -4.04 -7.87 -10.69
CA THR A 2 -3.85 -7.18 -9.40
C THR A 2 -4.78 -7.76 -8.33
N GLY A 3 -4.38 -7.69 -7.06
CA GLY A 3 -5.21 -8.21 -5.95
C GLY A 3 -6.28 -7.24 -5.46
N THR A 4 -6.19 -5.97 -5.83
CA THR A 4 -7.18 -4.93 -5.54
C THR A 4 -7.25 -4.01 -6.75
N ILE A 5 -8.42 -3.52 -7.14
CA ILE A 5 -8.55 -2.53 -8.23
C ILE A 5 -8.75 -1.14 -7.63
N GLY A 6 -9.59 -1.04 -6.61
CA GLY A 6 -9.84 0.18 -5.84
C GLY A 6 -11.33 0.34 -5.55
N SER A 7 -11.74 1.57 -5.23
CA SER A 7 -13.14 1.94 -5.12
C SER A 7 -13.87 1.82 -6.47
N VAL A 8 -15.21 1.83 -6.44
CA VAL A 8 -16.03 1.79 -7.66
C VAL A 8 -15.71 2.97 -8.57
N ASN A 9 -15.55 4.18 -8.00
CA ASN A 9 -15.16 5.37 -8.75
C ASN A 9 -13.85 5.16 -9.53
N THR A 10 -12.83 4.56 -8.90
CA THR A 10 -11.56 4.25 -9.55
C THR A 10 -11.71 3.19 -10.65
N GLN A 11 -12.58 2.20 -10.45
CA GLN A 11 -12.87 1.17 -11.46
C GLN A 11 -13.56 1.77 -12.70
N GLU A 12 -14.59 2.58 -12.49
CA GLU A 12 -15.32 3.26 -13.56
C GLU A 12 -14.42 4.22 -14.33
N PHE A 13 -13.59 4.98 -13.63
CA PHE A 13 -12.55 5.83 -14.22
C PHE A 13 -11.60 5.01 -15.11
N MET A 14 -11.04 3.91 -14.59
CA MET A 14 -10.14 3.06 -15.38
C MET A 14 -10.82 2.44 -16.60
N ALA A 15 -12.09 2.06 -16.49
CA ALA A 15 -12.87 1.50 -17.61
C ALA A 15 -13.11 2.52 -18.73
N ARG A 16 -13.25 3.81 -18.39
CA ARG A 16 -13.35 4.90 -19.39
C ARG A 16 -12.03 5.16 -20.09
N LEU A 17 -10.92 5.07 -19.36
CA LEU A 17 -9.59 5.36 -19.89
C LEU A 17 -8.99 4.23 -20.73
N ILE A 18 -9.20 2.98 -20.30
CA ILE A 18 -8.55 1.81 -20.89
C ILE A 18 -9.66 0.80 -21.23
N PRO A 19 -9.72 0.30 -22.48
CA PRO A 19 -10.70 -0.71 -22.88
C PRO A 19 -10.30 -2.08 -22.31
N ILE A 20 -10.51 -2.26 -21.01
CA ILE A 20 -10.24 -3.50 -20.28
C ILE A 20 -11.46 -3.97 -19.51
N ASP A 21 -11.72 -5.27 -19.59
CA ASP A 21 -12.72 -5.94 -18.76
C ASP A 21 -12.12 -6.34 -17.40
N PHE A 22 -12.96 -6.34 -16.37
CA PHE A 22 -12.59 -6.81 -15.04
C PHE A 22 -13.23 -8.17 -14.76
N LEU A 23 -12.40 -9.14 -14.34
CA LEU A 23 -12.85 -10.43 -13.87
C LEU A 23 -12.30 -10.68 -12.46
N THR A 24 -13.20 -10.93 -11.50
CA THR A 24 -12.81 -11.34 -10.15
C THR A 24 -12.63 -12.84 -10.09
N ILE A 25 -11.39 -13.30 -9.82
CA ILE A 25 -11.07 -14.71 -9.63
C ILE A 25 -11.33 -15.07 -8.16
N PRO A 26 -12.11 -16.13 -7.86
CA PRO A 26 -12.35 -16.56 -6.49
C PRO A 26 -11.05 -17.04 -5.83
N THR A 27 -10.98 -16.92 -4.50
CA THR A 27 -9.81 -17.39 -3.75
C THR A 27 -9.79 -18.91 -3.67
N TYR A 28 -8.59 -19.51 -3.71
CA TYR A 28 -8.43 -20.96 -3.57
C TYR A 28 -8.97 -21.52 -2.25
N LYS A 29 -8.82 -20.74 -1.16
CA LYS A 29 -9.37 -21.04 0.16
C LYS A 29 -10.15 -19.83 0.69
N ALA A 30 -11.14 -20.07 1.53
CA ALA A 30 -11.89 -19.02 2.19
C ALA A 30 -10.98 -18.17 3.08
N LYS A 31 -11.11 -16.84 2.99
CA LYS A 31 -10.33 -15.90 3.80
C LYS A 31 -10.86 -15.88 5.23
N LYS A 32 -10.01 -16.19 6.22
CA LYS A 32 -10.31 -16.06 7.65
C LYS A 32 -9.71 -14.76 8.18
N PHE A 33 -10.47 -13.67 8.08
CA PHE A 33 -10.00 -12.33 8.40
C PHE A 33 -10.95 -11.63 9.36
N GLU A 34 -10.37 -11.03 10.39
CA GLU A 34 -11.07 -10.23 11.39
C GLU A 34 -10.56 -8.77 11.35
N GLU A 35 -11.45 -7.80 11.14
CA GLU A 35 -11.12 -6.38 11.30
C GLU A 35 -11.55 -5.96 12.72
N TYR A 36 -10.58 -5.58 13.55
CA TYR A 36 -10.85 -5.05 14.88
C TYR A 36 -11.33 -3.59 14.79
N PRO A 37 -12.17 -3.13 15.74
CA PRO A 37 -12.61 -1.75 15.80
C PRO A 37 -11.44 -0.77 15.77
N ALA A 38 -11.57 0.28 14.98
CA ALA A 38 -10.55 1.30 14.86
C ALA A 38 -10.40 2.09 16.17
N VAL A 39 -9.17 2.49 16.48
CA VAL A 39 -8.85 3.37 17.61
C VAL A 39 -8.44 4.73 17.06
N ILE A 40 -9.10 5.79 17.50
CA ILE A 40 -8.77 7.17 17.12
C ILE A 40 -8.19 7.88 18.35
N SER A 41 -6.92 8.24 18.25
CA SER A 41 -6.19 8.94 19.30
C SER A 41 -6.23 10.44 19.07
N GLN A 42 -6.57 11.21 20.11
CA GLN A 42 -6.66 12.67 20.02
C GLN A 42 -5.29 13.33 19.83
N THR A 43 -4.24 12.77 20.44
CA THR A 43 -2.88 13.32 20.41
C THR A 43 -1.87 12.33 19.86
N ALA A 44 -0.76 12.84 19.33
CA ALA A 44 0.36 12.01 18.88
C ALA A 44 0.92 11.11 20.01
N ALA A 45 0.95 11.60 21.25
CA ALA A 45 1.40 10.81 22.41
C ALA A 45 0.48 9.61 22.69
N LYS A 46 -0.85 9.85 22.69
CA LYS A 46 -1.83 8.76 22.89
C LYS A 46 -1.85 7.80 21.71
N TRP A 47 -1.60 8.29 20.51
CA TRP A 47 -1.43 7.47 19.31
C TRP A 47 -0.25 6.51 19.44
N HIS A 48 0.92 6.98 19.86
CA HIS A 48 2.06 6.10 20.13
C HIS A 48 1.74 5.07 21.22
N GLU A 49 1.10 5.48 22.32
CA GLU A 49 0.71 4.57 23.40
C GLU A 49 -0.23 3.47 22.90
N ASN A 50 -1.22 3.82 22.07
CA ASN A 50 -2.19 2.87 21.52
C ASN A 50 -1.52 1.90 20.51
N ILE A 51 -0.56 2.36 19.70
CA ILE A 51 0.25 1.47 18.84
C ILE A 51 1.03 0.47 19.70
N ILE A 52 1.68 0.95 20.76
CA ILE A 52 2.46 0.09 21.66
C ILE A 52 1.55 -0.89 22.43
N SER A 53 0.35 -0.47 22.82
CA SER A 53 -0.66 -1.33 23.45
C SER A 53 -1.12 -2.43 22.49
N ASN A 54 -1.42 -2.09 21.23
CA ASN A 54 -1.78 -3.06 20.19
C ASN A 54 -0.65 -4.09 19.98
N ILE A 55 0.61 -3.63 19.92
CA ILE A 55 1.78 -4.52 19.83
C ILE A 55 1.87 -5.44 21.05
N GLN A 56 1.67 -4.91 22.25
CA GLN A 56 1.74 -5.69 23.48
C GLN A 56 0.66 -6.79 23.51
N GLU A 57 -0.59 -6.45 23.21
CA GLU A 57 -1.70 -7.39 23.16
C GLU A 57 -1.43 -8.51 22.14
N HIS A 58 -1.07 -8.16 20.91
CA HIS A 58 -0.96 -9.14 19.84
C HIS A 58 0.38 -9.89 19.82
N ALA A 59 1.51 -9.22 19.99
CA ALA A 59 2.82 -9.85 19.93
C ALA A 59 3.21 -10.53 21.24
N VAL A 60 2.88 -9.93 22.39
CA VAL A 60 3.32 -10.43 23.71
C VAL A 60 2.28 -11.35 24.32
N GLU A 61 1.04 -10.91 24.47
CA GLU A 61 0.02 -11.67 25.19
C GLU A 61 -0.54 -12.82 24.33
N LYS A 62 -0.90 -12.51 23.08
CA LYS A 62 -1.44 -13.50 22.12
C LYS A 62 -0.35 -14.28 21.38
N GLN A 63 0.92 -13.92 21.52
CA GLN A 63 2.05 -14.60 20.86
C GLN A 63 1.89 -14.69 19.32
N ARG A 64 1.39 -13.63 18.69
CA ARG A 64 1.26 -13.49 17.23
C ARG A 64 2.45 -12.76 16.64
N ALA A 65 2.55 -12.74 15.32
CA ALA A 65 3.37 -11.77 14.61
C ALA A 65 2.56 -10.50 14.35
N VAL A 66 3.20 -9.32 14.42
CA VAL A 66 2.54 -8.02 14.19
C VAL A 66 3.27 -7.26 13.08
N LEU A 67 2.54 -6.79 12.08
CA LEU A 67 3.02 -5.85 11.08
C LEU A 67 2.43 -4.46 11.37
N VAL A 68 3.28 -3.51 11.74
CA VAL A 68 2.91 -2.12 11.96
C VAL A 68 3.30 -1.31 10.73
N ILE A 69 2.32 -0.69 10.09
CA ILE A 69 2.49 0.10 8.86
C ILE A 69 2.36 1.57 9.23
N LEU A 70 3.47 2.30 9.11
CA LEU A 70 3.60 3.70 9.45
C LEU A 70 3.72 4.58 8.21
N LEU A 71 3.37 5.86 8.36
CA LEU A 71 3.43 6.82 7.27
C LEU A 71 4.87 7.26 6.98
N THR A 72 5.65 7.53 8.02
CA THR A 72 7.01 8.09 7.89
C THR A 72 8.08 7.21 8.53
N ILE A 73 9.32 7.35 8.06
CA ILE A 73 10.51 6.70 8.67
C ILE A 73 10.75 7.24 10.09
N GLN A 74 10.40 8.50 10.35
CA GLN A 74 10.51 9.09 11.68
C GLN A 74 9.59 8.40 12.69
N ASP A 75 8.36 8.07 12.28
CA ASP A 75 7.43 7.32 13.14
C ASP A 75 7.96 5.90 13.41
N VAL A 76 8.53 5.23 12.39
CA VAL A 76 9.16 3.90 12.55
C VAL A 76 10.23 3.96 13.65
N ASN A 77 11.16 4.91 13.56
CA ASN A 77 12.23 5.08 14.54
C ASN A 77 11.69 5.43 15.94
N THR A 78 10.60 6.21 16.00
CA THR A 78 9.96 6.61 17.27
C THR A 78 9.32 5.41 17.96
N ILE A 79 8.55 4.61 17.22
CA ILE A 79 7.93 3.38 17.74
C ILE A 79 8.99 2.35 18.11
N GLU A 80 10.05 2.18 17.32
CA GLU A 80 11.15 1.27 17.67
C GLU A 80 11.78 1.64 19.02
N LYS A 81 12.05 2.93 19.25
CA LYS A 81 12.56 3.43 20.54
C LYS A 81 11.56 3.21 21.67
N ALA A 82 10.28 3.46 21.44
CA ALA A 82 9.22 3.27 22.44
C ALA A 82 9.07 1.79 22.85
N ILE A 83 9.18 0.85 21.91
CA ILE A 83 9.19 -0.60 22.19
C ILE A 83 10.35 -0.95 23.12
N LYS A 84 11.57 -0.44 22.83
CA LYS A 84 12.77 -0.68 23.65
C LYS A 84 12.65 -0.05 25.03
N GLN A 85 12.16 1.19 25.12
CA GLN A 85 11.98 1.90 26.39
C GLN A 85 10.95 1.23 27.31
N LYS A 86 9.86 0.71 26.74
CA LYS A 86 8.85 -0.04 27.51
C LYS A 86 9.32 -1.44 27.90
N GLY A 87 10.45 -1.91 27.35
CA GLY A 87 11.02 -3.22 27.66
C GLY A 87 10.20 -4.40 27.12
N LEU A 88 9.47 -4.19 26.01
CA LEU A 88 8.68 -5.27 25.41
C LEU A 88 9.60 -6.38 24.90
N ARG A 89 9.34 -7.62 25.33
CA ARG A 89 10.10 -8.81 24.93
C ARG A 89 9.65 -9.29 23.54
N VAL A 90 9.97 -8.49 22.52
CA VAL A 90 9.63 -8.76 21.11
C VAL A 90 10.86 -8.69 20.23
N ASN A 91 10.83 -9.39 19.10
CA ASN A 91 11.87 -9.26 18.07
C ASN A 91 11.44 -8.22 17.04
N VAL A 92 12.13 -7.08 16.97
CA VAL A 92 11.79 -6.01 16.03
C VAL A 92 12.55 -6.19 14.72
N ARG A 93 11.82 -6.21 13.60
CA ARG A 93 12.36 -6.15 12.23
C ARG A 93 11.88 -4.86 11.56
N ILE A 94 12.79 -4.10 10.94
CA ILE A 94 12.43 -2.88 10.22
C ILE A 94 12.55 -3.13 8.72
N TYR A 95 11.50 -2.81 7.97
CA TYR A 95 11.51 -2.81 6.51
C TYR A 95 11.55 -1.35 6.02
N SER A 96 12.67 -1.02 5.37
CA SER A 96 12.97 0.30 4.81
C SER A 96 13.46 0.12 3.38
N ARG A 97 13.06 1.04 2.48
CA ARG A 97 13.40 1.02 1.05
C ARG A 97 14.91 1.07 0.77
N ASN A 98 15.73 1.50 1.73
CA ASN A 98 17.16 1.69 1.56
C ASN A 98 18.02 0.51 2.03
N ASP A 99 17.41 -0.54 2.59
CA ASP A 99 18.17 -1.67 3.11
C ASP A 99 18.48 -2.67 1.97
N THR A 100 19.73 -2.74 1.54
CA THR A 100 20.23 -3.81 0.64
C THR A 100 20.03 -5.22 1.25
N ASN A 101 19.74 -5.27 2.55
CA ASN A 101 19.36 -6.46 3.32
C ASN A 101 17.88 -6.85 3.24
N GLU A 102 17.02 -6.13 2.51
CA GLU A 102 15.58 -6.44 2.38
C GLU A 102 15.40 -7.93 2.00
N SER A 103 16.23 -8.43 1.08
CA SER A 103 16.21 -9.81 0.62
C SER A 103 16.54 -10.88 1.68
N LEU A 104 17.25 -10.54 2.76
CA LEU A 104 17.64 -11.49 3.82
C LEU A 104 16.62 -11.55 4.96
N ALA A 105 16.04 -10.41 5.34
CA ALA A 105 15.06 -10.32 6.42
C ALA A 105 13.71 -10.98 6.08
N ILE A 106 13.49 -11.27 4.79
CA ILE A 106 12.26 -11.80 4.21
C ILE A 106 12.32 -13.33 3.98
N ARG A 107 13.52 -13.91 3.83
CA ARG A 107 13.66 -15.35 3.49
C ARG A 107 13.23 -16.28 4.61
N LYS A 108 13.36 -15.84 5.87
CA LYS A 108 13.00 -16.64 7.03
C LYS A 108 11.56 -16.35 7.44
N PRO A 109 10.74 -17.40 7.67
CA PRO A 109 9.43 -17.23 8.27
C PRO A 109 9.49 -16.36 9.53
N VAL A 110 8.45 -15.55 9.69
CA VAL A 110 8.23 -14.68 10.84
C VAL A 110 7.68 -15.52 11.98
N ASP A 111 8.35 -15.46 13.12
CA ASP A 111 8.00 -16.26 14.28
C ASP A 111 7.16 -15.46 15.29
N SER A 112 6.56 -16.17 16.24
CA SER A 112 5.79 -15.64 17.35
C SER A 112 6.52 -14.52 18.09
N GLY A 113 5.83 -13.43 18.42
CA GLY A 113 6.42 -12.28 19.12
C GLY A 113 7.34 -11.41 18.25
N THR A 114 7.34 -11.61 16.93
CA THR A 114 8.04 -10.72 16.01
C THR A 114 7.15 -9.52 15.66
N VAL A 115 7.72 -8.32 15.75
CA VAL A 115 7.11 -7.05 15.34
C VAL A 115 7.84 -6.52 14.12
N ILE A 116 7.13 -6.36 13.02
CA ILE A 116 7.64 -5.82 11.76
C ILE A 116 7.19 -4.36 11.69
N LEU A 117 8.13 -3.42 11.65
CA LEU A 117 7.85 -2.02 11.42
C LEU A 117 8.16 -1.69 9.96
N ALA A 118 7.18 -1.18 9.22
CA ALA A 118 7.34 -0.86 7.81
C ALA A 118 6.72 0.50 7.50
N THR A 119 7.26 1.19 6.50
CA THR A 119 6.53 2.28 5.85
C THR A 119 5.59 1.72 4.80
N ASN A 120 4.56 2.48 4.40
CA ASN A 120 3.59 2.09 3.36
C ASN A 120 4.24 1.54 2.07
N LEU A 121 5.45 2.00 1.74
CA LEU A 121 6.16 1.61 0.51
C LEU A 121 7.08 0.38 0.69
N ALA A 122 7.53 0.09 1.91
CA ALA A 122 8.52 -0.95 2.18
C ALA A 122 7.90 -2.35 2.18
N GLY A 123 8.60 -3.35 1.65
CA GLY A 123 8.09 -4.73 1.57
C GLY A 123 6.95 -4.94 0.55
N ARG A 124 6.70 -3.99 -0.37
CA ARG A 124 5.75 -4.19 -1.47
C ARG A 124 6.26 -5.29 -2.40
N GLY A 125 5.39 -6.24 -2.73
CA GLY A 125 5.74 -7.41 -3.55
C GLY A 125 6.33 -8.57 -2.76
N THR A 126 6.55 -8.40 -1.46
CA THR A 126 7.01 -9.46 -0.58
C THR A 126 5.85 -10.21 0.07
N ASP A 127 5.96 -11.54 0.09
CA ASP A 127 5.08 -12.41 0.86
C ASP A 127 5.66 -12.64 2.26
N ILE A 128 4.91 -12.25 3.30
CA ILE A 128 5.32 -12.43 4.70
C ILE A 128 4.91 -13.83 5.12
N LYS A 129 5.84 -14.77 5.04
CA LYS A 129 5.62 -16.13 5.52
C LYS A 129 5.73 -16.17 7.03
N THR A 130 4.81 -16.86 7.68
CA THR A 130 4.70 -17.03 9.13
C THR A 130 4.99 -18.47 9.53
N THR A 131 5.43 -18.70 10.77
CA THR A 131 5.60 -20.05 11.33
C THR A 131 4.24 -20.65 11.71
N SER A 132 4.16 -21.98 11.82
CA SER A 132 2.93 -22.65 12.30
C SER A 132 2.47 -22.12 13.66
N LYS A 133 3.41 -21.81 14.56
CA LYS A 133 3.12 -21.22 15.87
C LYS A 133 2.37 -19.89 15.76
N VAL A 134 2.72 -19.03 14.79
CA VAL A 134 1.98 -17.79 14.55
C VAL A 134 0.57 -18.08 14.05
N GLU A 135 0.43 -19.06 13.15
CA GLU A 135 -0.86 -19.45 12.58
C GLU A 135 -1.82 -20.04 13.63
N ASP A 136 -1.30 -20.89 14.51
CA ASP A 136 -2.04 -21.48 15.63
C ASP A 136 -2.52 -20.40 16.62
N ASN A 137 -1.78 -19.30 16.75
CA ASN A 137 -2.11 -18.15 17.60
C ASN A 137 -3.03 -17.11 16.91
N GLY A 138 -3.58 -17.42 15.72
CA GLY A 138 -4.49 -16.53 15.00
C GLY A 138 -3.85 -15.75 13.86
N GLY A 139 -2.61 -16.09 13.48
CA GLY A 139 -1.91 -15.57 12.31
C GLY A 139 -1.39 -14.14 12.45
N LEU A 140 -0.90 -13.59 11.35
CA LEU A 140 -0.34 -12.23 11.31
C LEU A 140 -1.41 -11.18 11.68
N HIS A 141 -1.08 -10.26 12.59
CA HIS A 141 -1.89 -9.08 12.87
C HIS A 141 -1.32 -7.86 12.12
N VAL A 142 -2.16 -7.07 11.48
CA VAL A 142 -1.77 -5.84 10.77
C VAL A 142 -2.30 -4.61 11.52
N CYS A 143 -1.39 -3.77 12.01
CA CYS A 143 -1.72 -2.48 12.61
C CYS A 143 -1.40 -1.37 11.61
N LEU A 144 -2.42 -0.74 11.04
CA LEU A 144 -2.27 0.37 10.11
C LEU A 144 -2.47 1.70 10.86
N THR A 145 -1.45 2.54 10.89
CA THR A 145 -1.40 3.66 11.84
C THR A 145 -1.89 5.00 11.28
N PHE A 146 -2.41 5.01 10.05
CA PHE A 146 -2.90 6.20 9.39
C PHE A 146 -4.04 5.87 8.42
N LEU A 147 -4.88 6.86 8.12
CA LEU A 147 -5.92 6.71 7.11
C LEU A 147 -5.29 6.90 5.73
N THR A 148 -5.37 5.87 4.90
CA THR A 148 -4.82 5.87 3.53
C THR A 148 -5.53 6.88 2.64
N ASP A 149 -4.91 7.19 1.49
CA ASP A 149 -5.51 8.13 0.52
C ASP A 149 -6.66 7.54 -0.27
N ASN A 150 -6.69 6.21 -0.40
CA ASN A 150 -7.76 5.49 -1.06
C ASN A 150 -7.97 4.11 -0.46
N LEU A 151 -9.11 3.51 -0.81
CA LEU A 151 -9.48 2.15 -0.40
C LEU A 151 -8.49 1.10 -0.91
N ARG A 152 -7.92 1.30 -2.11
CA ARG A 152 -6.98 0.36 -2.72
C ARG A 152 -5.76 0.09 -1.83
N ILE A 153 -5.18 1.14 -1.23
CA ILE A 153 -4.01 1.04 -0.35
C ILE A 153 -4.38 0.35 0.97
N GLU A 154 -5.53 0.67 1.56
CA GLU A 154 -6.02 0.00 2.79
C GLU A 154 -6.20 -1.50 2.56
N GLN A 155 -6.89 -1.88 1.47
CA GLN A 155 -7.08 -3.28 1.11
C GLN A 155 -5.75 -4.00 0.85
N GLN A 156 -4.73 -3.32 0.31
CA GLN A 156 -3.40 -3.90 0.12
C GLN A 156 -2.64 -4.12 1.43
N ALA A 157 -2.79 -3.19 2.38
CA ALA A 157 -2.25 -3.31 3.73
C ALA A 157 -2.91 -4.48 4.47
N PHE A 158 -4.24 -4.54 4.51
CA PHE A 158 -4.98 -5.63 5.17
C PHE A 158 -4.81 -6.96 4.43
N GLY A 159 -4.60 -6.93 3.11
CA GLY A 159 -4.25 -8.10 2.30
C GLY A 159 -2.83 -8.65 2.53
N ARG A 160 -2.06 -8.07 3.46
CA ARG A 160 -0.80 -8.66 3.95
C ARG A 160 -1.04 -9.85 4.89
N THR A 161 -2.23 -9.97 5.48
CA THR A 161 -2.60 -11.08 6.36
C THR A 161 -3.68 -12.00 5.76
N SER A 162 -4.02 -13.08 6.47
CA SER A 162 -5.06 -14.06 6.14
C SER A 162 -4.92 -14.69 4.74
N ARG A 163 -3.68 -14.97 4.32
CA ARG A 163 -3.38 -15.56 3.01
C ARG A 163 -3.59 -17.06 3.03
N GLN A 164 -3.97 -17.67 1.90
CA GLN A 164 -4.06 -19.14 1.76
C GLN A 164 -4.95 -19.84 2.82
N GLY A 165 -6.00 -19.15 3.30
CA GLY A 165 -6.94 -19.69 4.30
C GLY A 165 -6.46 -19.64 5.74
N HIS A 166 -5.30 -19.04 5.98
CA HIS A 166 -4.81 -18.73 7.32
C HIS A 166 -5.67 -17.68 8.01
N SER A 167 -5.72 -17.77 9.34
CA SER A 167 -6.34 -16.74 10.18
C SER A 167 -5.48 -15.48 10.16
N GLY A 168 -6.08 -14.35 10.48
CA GLY A 168 -5.38 -13.08 10.52
C GLY A 168 -6.32 -11.97 10.87
N SER A 169 -5.76 -10.84 11.28
CA SER A 169 -6.57 -9.68 11.63
C SER A 169 -5.89 -8.38 11.30
N ALA A 170 -6.67 -7.31 11.22
CA ALA A 170 -6.13 -5.97 11.10
C ALA A 170 -6.86 -4.98 12.01
N GLN A 171 -6.20 -3.89 12.35
CA GLN A 171 -6.76 -2.78 13.11
C GLN A 171 -6.21 -1.45 12.59
N LEU A 172 -7.07 -0.42 12.58
CA LEU A 172 -6.66 0.96 12.37
C LEU A 172 -6.37 1.62 13.72
N VAL A 173 -5.21 2.26 13.84
CA VAL A 173 -4.85 3.08 15.01
C VAL A 173 -4.47 4.46 14.51
N LEU A 174 -5.41 5.40 14.56
CA LEU A 174 -5.31 6.69 13.89
C LEU A 174 -4.95 7.82 14.85
N ASN A 175 -4.29 8.85 14.31
CA ASN A 175 -4.05 10.11 15.01
C ASN A 175 -4.99 11.20 14.47
N GLN A 176 -5.81 11.79 15.34
CA GLN A 176 -6.76 12.84 14.99
C GLN A 176 -6.06 14.10 14.46
N GLU A 177 -4.89 14.46 15.01
CA GLU A 177 -4.11 15.60 14.49
C GLU A 177 -3.70 15.39 13.02
N SER A 178 -3.34 14.16 12.66
CA SER A 178 -3.01 13.80 11.26
C SER A 178 -4.24 13.85 10.37
N LEU A 179 -5.42 13.47 10.88
CA LEU A 179 -6.69 13.56 10.15
C LEU A 179 -7.09 15.02 9.92
N VAL A 180 -6.95 15.88 10.92
CA VAL A 180 -7.20 17.33 10.80
C VAL A 180 -6.23 17.96 9.80
N LYS A 181 -4.93 17.60 9.82
CA LYS A 181 -3.97 18.07 8.81
C LYS A 181 -4.35 17.64 7.38
N LYS A 182 -4.94 16.45 7.22
CA LYS A 182 -5.30 15.88 5.92
C LYS A 182 -6.59 16.46 5.35
N PHE A 183 -7.58 16.75 6.20
CA PHE A 183 -8.94 17.10 5.78
C PHE A 183 -9.44 18.47 6.28
N GLY A 184 -8.64 19.18 7.09
CA GLY A 184 -9.02 20.42 7.75
C GLY A 184 -9.79 20.21 9.06
N GLU A 185 -10.07 21.31 9.77
CA GLU A 185 -10.71 21.28 11.10
C GLU A 185 -12.16 20.78 11.09
N ASN A 186 -12.82 20.78 9.92
CA ASN A 186 -14.19 20.32 9.77
C ASN A 186 -14.39 18.84 10.18
N VAL A 187 -13.31 18.05 10.22
CA VAL A 187 -13.36 16.64 10.62
C VAL A 187 -13.34 16.40 12.11
N LEU A 188 -13.21 17.44 12.93
CA LEU A 188 -13.29 17.35 14.40
C LEU A 188 -14.69 16.91 14.88
N ARG A 189 -15.71 17.07 14.03
CA ARG A 189 -17.10 16.64 14.29
C ARG A 189 -17.33 15.17 13.96
N LEU A 190 -16.38 14.49 13.34
CA LEU A 190 -16.49 13.08 12.99
C LEU A 190 -16.07 12.24 14.19
N GLU A 191 -16.93 11.30 14.58
CA GLU A 191 -16.75 10.47 15.77
C GLU A 191 -16.43 9.02 15.41
N THR A 192 -16.81 8.59 14.20
CA THR A 192 -16.72 7.19 13.76
C THR A 192 -15.72 7.00 12.64
N ILE A 193 -15.12 5.81 12.55
CA ILE A 193 -14.19 5.48 11.47
C ILE A 193 -14.88 5.44 10.12
N GLU A 194 -16.15 5.03 10.08
CA GLU A 194 -16.98 4.97 8.88
C GLU A 194 -17.14 6.36 8.26
N GLN A 195 -17.33 7.40 9.07
CA GLN A 195 -17.37 8.79 8.60
C GLN A 195 -16.04 9.24 7.99
N TYR A 196 -14.91 8.89 8.61
CA TYR A 196 -13.59 9.20 8.06
C TYR A 196 -13.32 8.44 6.75
N LYS A 197 -13.70 7.15 6.66
CA LYS A 197 -13.59 6.36 5.42
C LYS A 197 -14.48 6.94 4.30
N ALA A 198 -15.71 7.34 4.62
CA ALA A 198 -16.61 7.98 3.65
C ALA A 198 -16.06 9.33 3.15
N LEU A 199 -15.48 10.15 4.03
CA LEU A 199 -14.84 11.41 3.64
C LEU A 199 -13.61 11.15 2.75
N ARG A 200 -12.79 10.16 3.07
CA ARG A 200 -11.66 9.75 2.20
C ARG A 200 -12.17 9.39 0.81
N ASP A 201 -13.19 8.55 0.71
CA ASP A 201 -13.70 8.06 -0.57
C ASP A 201 -14.34 9.19 -1.40
N LEU A 202 -14.97 10.18 -0.75
CA LEU A 202 -15.45 11.40 -1.38
C LEU A 202 -14.29 12.25 -1.92
N VAL A 203 -13.23 12.45 -1.13
CA VAL A 203 -12.04 13.20 -1.55
C VAL A 203 -11.32 12.49 -2.70
N GLU A 204 -11.24 11.15 -2.68
CA GLU A 204 -10.73 10.36 -3.81
C GLU A 204 -11.56 10.63 -5.07
N LYS A 205 -12.89 10.60 -4.96
CA LYS A 205 -13.80 10.85 -6.08
C LYS A 205 -13.57 12.23 -6.71
N VAL A 206 -13.57 13.29 -5.89
CA VAL A 206 -13.35 14.67 -6.38
C VAL A 206 -12.00 14.82 -7.07
N LYS A 207 -10.95 14.15 -6.56
CA LYS A 207 -9.63 14.15 -7.21
C LYS A 207 -9.64 13.45 -8.56
N ILE A 208 -10.39 12.36 -8.70
CA ILE A 208 -10.55 11.65 -9.97
C ILE A 208 -11.29 12.54 -10.97
N GLU A 209 -12.39 13.17 -10.56
CA GLU A 209 -13.17 14.09 -11.41
C GLU A 209 -12.32 15.28 -11.88
N ALA A 210 -11.59 15.92 -10.96
CA ALA A 210 -10.68 17.02 -11.32
C ALA A 210 -9.57 16.57 -12.28
N TYR A 211 -9.03 15.36 -12.10
CA TYR A 211 -8.05 14.80 -13.03
C TYR A 211 -8.64 14.56 -14.43
N GLU A 212 -9.88 14.07 -14.51
CA GLU A 212 -10.58 13.85 -15.78
C GLU A 212 -10.82 15.16 -16.55
N GLU A 213 -11.15 16.25 -15.84
CA GLU A 213 -11.42 17.55 -16.44
C GLU A 213 -10.14 18.29 -16.85
N ASP A 214 -9.14 18.33 -15.97
CA ASP A 214 -7.98 19.23 -16.14
C ASP A 214 -6.75 18.53 -16.74
N GLU A 215 -6.37 17.37 -16.20
CA GLU A 215 -5.08 16.73 -16.52
C GLU A 215 -5.18 15.72 -17.66
N HIS A 216 -6.29 14.97 -17.73
CA HIS A 216 -6.48 13.90 -18.70
C HIS A 216 -6.44 14.38 -20.16
N PRO A 217 -7.12 15.49 -20.55
CA PRO A 217 -7.05 15.98 -21.94
C PRO A 217 -5.62 16.37 -22.33
N TYR A 218 -4.89 16.99 -21.41
CA TYR A 218 -3.51 17.41 -21.63
C TYR A 218 -2.56 16.21 -21.79
N LEU A 219 -2.75 15.15 -21.01
CA LEU A 219 -1.98 13.91 -21.15
C LEU A 219 -2.30 13.17 -22.45
N THR A 220 -3.58 13.09 -22.83
CA THR A 220 -4.01 12.51 -24.10
C THR A 220 -3.34 13.24 -25.27
N PHE A 221 -3.34 14.57 -25.24
CA PHE A 221 -2.68 15.38 -26.26
C PHE A 221 -1.15 15.16 -26.31
N LYS A 222 -0.49 14.99 -25.16
CA LYS A 222 0.93 14.64 -25.11
C LYS A 222 1.22 13.27 -25.72
N ASP A 223 0.38 12.29 -25.43
CA ASP A 223 0.52 10.94 -25.97
C ASP A 223 0.31 10.91 -27.48
N GLU A 224 -0.65 11.69 -28.00
CA GLU A 224 -0.84 11.90 -29.45
C GLU A 224 0.40 12.51 -30.11
N ILE A 225 0.96 13.59 -29.54
CA ILE A 225 2.21 14.20 -30.05
C ILE A 225 3.35 13.18 -30.02
N PHE A 226 3.50 12.44 -28.92
CA PHE A 226 4.56 11.45 -28.78
C PHE A 226 4.41 10.32 -29.80
N PHE A 227 3.17 9.89 -30.08
CA PHE A 227 2.86 8.89 -31.10
C PHE A 227 3.24 9.39 -32.50
N GLU A 228 2.82 10.60 -32.88
CA GLU A 228 3.18 11.23 -34.16
C GLU A 228 4.70 11.38 -34.31
N PHE A 229 5.38 11.85 -33.26
CA PHE A 229 6.84 11.93 -33.24
C PHE A 229 7.50 10.55 -33.43
N SER A 230 6.97 9.52 -32.76
CA SER A 230 7.48 8.15 -32.88
C SER A 230 7.29 7.60 -34.30
N GLN A 231 6.15 7.86 -34.94
CA GLN A 231 5.92 7.48 -36.34
C GLN A 231 6.89 8.21 -37.28
N LEU A 232 7.09 9.51 -37.08
CA LEU A 232 8.04 10.30 -37.86
C LEU A 232 9.45 9.72 -37.75
N MET A 233 9.92 9.43 -36.54
CA MET A 233 11.22 8.83 -36.29
C MET A 233 11.38 7.47 -36.98
N GLN A 234 10.37 6.60 -36.90
CA GLN A 234 10.39 5.32 -37.62
C GLN A 234 10.45 5.50 -39.14
N SER A 235 9.73 6.49 -39.67
CA SER A 235 9.74 6.80 -41.10
C SER A 235 11.12 7.30 -41.57
N CYS A 236 11.77 8.15 -40.77
CA CYS A 236 13.11 8.66 -41.03
C CYS A 236 14.16 7.53 -40.99
N ALA A 237 14.10 6.66 -39.97
CA ALA A 237 14.97 5.50 -39.87
C ALA A 237 14.81 4.53 -41.06
N LYS A 238 13.58 4.29 -41.53
CA LYS A 238 13.32 3.50 -42.75
C LYS A 238 13.93 4.15 -43.99
N LYS A 239 13.79 5.48 -44.15
CA LYS A 239 14.39 6.23 -45.27
C LYS A 239 15.92 6.23 -45.24
N GLU A 240 16.55 6.30 -44.08
CA GLU A 240 18.01 6.19 -43.95
C GLU A 240 18.51 4.78 -44.27
N ASN A 241 17.82 3.73 -43.81
CA ASN A 241 18.15 2.34 -44.18
C ASN A 241 17.99 2.09 -45.70
N LEU A 242 17.00 2.71 -46.36
CA LEU A 242 16.83 2.69 -47.81
C LEU A 242 17.92 3.47 -48.56
N LYS A 243 18.42 4.58 -47.99
CA LYS A 243 19.58 5.31 -48.55
C LYS A 243 20.88 4.51 -48.39
N CYS A 244 21.10 3.88 -47.24
CA CYS A 244 22.32 3.12 -46.94
C CYS A 244 22.43 1.84 -47.80
N SER A 245 21.30 1.19 -48.10
CA SER A 245 21.24 0.05 -49.04
C SER A 245 21.45 0.46 -50.51
N ARG A 246 20.92 1.61 -50.95
CA ARG A 246 21.18 2.17 -52.29
C ARG A 246 22.62 2.64 -52.52
N VAL A 247 23.31 3.07 -51.46
CA VAL A 247 24.74 3.44 -51.56
C VAL A 247 25.64 2.19 -51.68
N LYS A 248 25.26 1.06 -51.07
CA LYS A 248 25.98 -0.22 -51.22
C LYS A 248 25.80 -0.86 -52.60
N SER A 249 24.69 -0.63 -53.29
CA SER A 249 24.47 -1.18 -54.64
C SER A 249 25.14 -0.39 -55.78
N LYS A 250 25.62 0.84 -55.53
CA LYS A 250 26.33 1.67 -56.52
C LYS A 250 27.87 1.56 -56.48
N LYS A 251 28.43 0.69 -55.62
CA LYS A 251 29.88 0.41 -55.51
C LYS A 251 30.31 -0.95 -56.11
N LYS A 252 29.52 -1.50 -57.02
CA LYS A 252 29.90 -2.67 -57.84
C LYS A 252 29.76 -2.30 -59.32
N TYR A 253 30.73 -1.56 -59.85
CA TYR A 253 31.21 -1.59 -61.23
C TYR A 253 32.57 -0.91 -61.24
#